data_AF-A0A957WZC3-F1
#
_entry.id   AF-A0A957WZC3-F1
#
_cell.length_a   1.000
_cell.length_b   1.000
_cell.length_c   1.000
_cell.angle_alpha   90.00
_cell.angle_beta   90.00
_cell.angle_gamma   90.00
#
_symmetry.space_group_name_H-M   'P 1'
#
loop_
_entity.id
_entity.type
_entity.pdbx_description
1 polymer ?
#
loop_
_entity_poly.entity_id
_entity_poly.type
_entity_poly.pdbx_seq_one_letter_code
_entity_poly.pdbx_strand_id
1 'polypeptide(L)'
;AIDNNLTRAVSGGDPVQIAAIKGGVAGAINIAIALALGQRFPDALRVVSAGTIGLIGYGISLVAFVLALRHLGAARTGAYFSTAPFVGAALSLLILSESPEIGFWIAGALMALGVWLHVSENHDHEHDHEALKHVHLHIHDDHHQHAHDFGWDGSEPHSHQHTHEPIKHSHPHYPDLHHRHGHS
;
A
#
# COMPACT_ATOMS: atom_id res chain seq x y z
N ALA A 1 -3.85 13.64 6.07
CA ALA A 1 -5.19 13.05 5.89
C ALA A 1 -5.81 13.37 4.53
N ILE A 2 -5.84 14.64 4.09
CA ILE A 2 -6.46 15.04 2.80
C ILE A 2 -5.77 14.36 1.60
N ASP A 3 -4.44 14.40 1.52
CA ASP A 3 -3.68 13.83 0.39
C ASP A 3 -3.92 12.32 0.16
N ASN A 4 -3.90 11.50 1.23
CA ASN A 4 -4.19 10.07 1.12
C ASN A 4 -5.64 9.80 0.68
N ASN A 5 -6.59 10.62 1.14
CA ASN A 5 -7.99 10.50 0.73
C ASN A 5 -8.21 10.89 -0.74
N LEU A 6 -7.50 11.90 -1.25
CA LEU A 6 -7.53 12.26 -2.66
C LEU A 6 -6.84 11.21 -3.53
N THR A 7 -5.71 10.66 -3.07
CA THR A 7 -4.99 9.59 -3.77
C THR A 7 -5.86 8.33 -3.90
N ARG A 8 -6.67 8.01 -2.89
CA ARG A 8 -7.64 6.91 -2.92
C ARG A 8 -8.73 7.07 -3.99
N ALA A 9 -9.10 8.30 -4.36
CA ALA A 9 -10.11 8.51 -5.42
C ALA A 9 -9.57 8.17 -6.83
N VAL A 10 -8.25 8.17 -6.99
CA VAL A 10 -7.57 7.88 -8.27
C VAL A 10 -6.76 6.57 -8.24
N SER A 11 -6.79 5.83 -7.12
CA SER A 11 -5.95 4.63 -6.90
C SER A 11 -6.34 3.41 -7.74
N GLY A 12 -7.44 3.48 -8.49
CA GLY A 12 -7.80 2.46 -9.49
C GLY A 12 -6.98 2.54 -10.78
N GLY A 13 -6.18 3.59 -10.98
CA GLY A 13 -5.24 3.73 -12.11
C GLY A 13 -3.90 2.99 -11.88
N ASP A 14 -3.01 3.03 -12.88
CA ASP A 14 -1.67 2.42 -12.77
C ASP A 14 -0.87 3.05 -11.62
N PRO A 15 -0.46 2.26 -10.60
CA PRO A 15 0.32 2.76 -9.46
C PRO A 15 1.61 3.47 -9.85
N VAL A 16 2.27 3.03 -10.92
CA VAL A 16 3.54 3.63 -11.38
C VAL A 16 3.27 5.02 -11.97
N GLN A 17 2.21 5.16 -12.75
CA GLN A 17 1.80 6.44 -13.33
C GLN A 17 1.39 7.45 -12.25
N ILE A 18 0.59 7.03 -11.27
CA ILE A 18 0.15 7.89 -10.15
C ILE A 18 1.37 8.37 -9.36
N ALA A 19 2.30 7.46 -9.03
CA ALA A 19 3.53 7.80 -8.32
C ALA A 19 4.41 8.77 -9.12
N ALA A 20 4.58 8.54 -10.43
CA ALA A 20 5.39 9.38 -11.31
C ALA A 20 4.82 10.80 -11.43
N ILE A 21 3.50 10.94 -11.62
CA ILE A 21 2.85 12.25 -11.70
C ILE A 21 2.98 12.98 -10.37
N LYS A 22 2.67 12.32 -9.25
CA LYS A 22 2.73 12.92 -7.92
C LYS A 22 4.16 13.36 -7.59
N GLY A 23 5.14 12.51 -7.86
CA GLY A 23 6.56 12.81 -7.67
C GLY A 23 7.05 13.95 -8.56
N GLY A 24 6.70 13.94 -9.85
CA GLY A 24 7.09 14.97 -10.81
C GLY A 24 6.51 16.34 -10.47
N VAL A 25 5.21 16.41 -10.18
CA VAL A 25 4.53 17.65 -9.79
C VAL A 25 5.07 18.18 -8.47
N ALA A 26 5.18 17.33 -7.44
CA ALA A 26 5.74 17.74 -6.14
C ALA A 26 7.19 18.21 -6.27
N GLY A 27 8.01 17.51 -7.06
CA GLY A 27 9.40 17.89 -7.34
C GLY A 27 9.50 19.24 -8.03
N ALA A 28 8.72 19.46 -9.09
CA ALA A 28 8.69 20.74 -9.80
C ALA A 28 8.26 21.90 -8.90
N ILE A 29 7.22 21.70 -8.08
CA ILE A 29 6.76 22.70 -7.10
C ILE A 29 7.85 22.99 -6.07
N ASN A 30 8.49 21.97 -5.50
CA ASN A 30 9.56 22.17 -4.51
C ASN A 30 10.77 22.90 -5.10
N ILE A 31 11.17 22.58 -6.32
CA ILE A 31 12.23 23.31 -7.03
C ILE A 31 11.81 24.76 -7.27
N ALA A 32 10.57 25.00 -7.74
CA ALA A 32 10.07 26.34 -7.97
C ALA A 32 10.03 27.18 -6.69
N ILE A 33 9.59 26.61 -5.56
CA ILE A 33 9.61 27.26 -4.25
C ILE A 33 11.05 27.58 -3.82
N ALA A 34 11.97 26.63 -3.95
CA ALA A 34 13.38 26.86 -3.59
C ALA A 34 13.99 28.01 -4.41
N LEU A 35 13.73 28.05 -5.71
CA LEU A 35 14.18 29.14 -6.59
C LEU A 35 13.50 30.48 -6.23
N ALA A 36 12.21 30.47 -5.91
CA ALA A 36 11.48 31.67 -5.46
C ALA A 36 12.01 32.22 -4.12
N LEU A 37 12.51 31.34 -3.24
CA LEU A 37 13.20 31.70 -2.00
C LEU A 37 14.67 32.14 -2.22
N GLY A 38 15.12 32.24 -3.47
CA GLY A 38 16.46 32.70 -3.83
C GLY A 38 17.56 31.65 -3.67
N GLN A 39 17.20 30.37 -3.50
CA GLN A 39 18.19 29.29 -3.46
C GLN A 39 18.84 29.12 -4.83
N ARG A 40 20.14 28.85 -4.84
CA ARG A 40 20.90 28.61 -6.08
C ARG A 40 20.84 27.14 -6.46
N PHE A 41 20.97 26.87 -7.75
CA PHE A 41 21.12 25.50 -8.23
C PHE A 41 22.40 24.89 -7.62
N PRO A 42 22.31 23.70 -6.98
CA PRO A 42 23.48 23.02 -6.46
C PRO A 42 24.36 22.52 -7.61
N ASP A 43 25.61 22.19 -7.29
CA ASP A 43 26.53 21.60 -8.27
C ASP A 43 26.02 20.26 -8.80
N ALA A 44 26.51 19.88 -9.99
CA ALA A 44 26.05 18.68 -10.69
C ALA A 44 26.22 17.40 -9.85
N LEU A 45 27.27 17.31 -9.02
CA LEU A 45 27.51 16.14 -8.17
C LEU A 45 26.41 16.00 -7.11
N ARG A 46 26.02 17.11 -6.44
CA ARG A 46 24.91 17.11 -5.49
C ARG A 46 23.57 16.79 -6.13
N VAL A 47 23.33 17.27 -7.35
CA VAL A 47 22.10 16.93 -8.10
C VAL A 47 22.05 15.44 -8.41
N VAL A 48 23.15 14.86 -8.93
CA VAL A 48 23.22 13.44 -9.26
C VAL A 48 23.16 12.57 -8.01
N SER A 49 23.82 12.95 -6.92
CA SER A 49 23.77 12.19 -5.67
C SER A 49 22.37 12.19 -5.06
N ALA A 50 21.71 13.35 -4.96
CA ALA A 50 20.34 13.46 -4.48
C ALA A 50 19.37 12.68 -5.40
N GLY A 51 19.54 12.79 -6.72
CA GLY A 51 18.76 12.05 -7.70
C GLY A 51 18.93 10.54 -7.57
N THR A 52 20.15 10.06 -7.32
CA THR A 52 20.45 8.63 -7.12
C THR A 52 19.83 8.11 -5.82
N ILE A 53 19.95 8.87 -4.74
CA ILE A 53 19.30 8.55 -3.45
C ILE A 53 17.78 8.51 -3.62
N GLY A 54 17.19 9.48 -4.33
CA GLY A 54 15.75 9.50 -4.62
C GLY A 54 15.31 8.34 -5.50
N LEU A 55 16.07 8.01 -6.55
CA LEU A 55 15.78 6.89 -7.45
C LEU A 55 15.79 5.57 -6.70
N ILE A 56 16.82 5.29 -5.89
CA ILE A 56 16.94 4.03 -5.15
C ILE A 56 15.94 3.99 -4.00
N GLY A 57 15.94 5.03 -3.15
CA GLY A 57 15.18 5.07 -1.91
C GLY A 57 13.67 5.21 -2.11
N TYR A 58 13.23 6.03 -3.07
CA TYR A 58 11.81 6.24 -3.36
C TYR A 58 11.36 5.51 -4.63
N GLY A 59 12.08 5.67 -5.75
CA GLY A 59 11.64 5.13 -7.05
C GLY A 59 11.60 3.60 -7.08
N ILE A 60 12.76 2.95 -6.95
CA ILE A 60 12.91 1.49 -6.99
C ILE A 60 12.15 0.85 -5.82
N SER A 61 12.21 1.46 -4.63
CA SER A 61 11.46 1.00 -3.46
C SER A 61 9.95 0.95 -3.71
N LEU A 62 9.35 1.99 -4.30
CA LEU A 62 7.91 2.00 -4.63
C LEU A 62 7.56 0.94 -5.67
N VAL A 63 8.37 0.75 -6.71
CA VAL A 63 8.15 -0.31 -7.69
C VAL A 63 8.22 -1.69 -7.02
N ALA A 64 9.22 -1.93 -6.17
CA ALA A 64 9.35 -3.17 -5.41
C ALA A 64 8.15 -3.38 -4.48
N PHE A 65 7.65 -2.32 -3.83
CA PHE A 65 6.44 -2.37 -3.00
C PHE A 65 5.20 -2.75 -3.81
N VAL A 66 5.00 -2.14 -4.98
CA VAL A 66 3.87 -2.47 -5.89
C VAL A 66 3.99 -3.93 -6.38
N LEU A 67 5.19 -4.40 -6.72
CA LEU A 67 5.41 -5.80 -7.08
C LEU A 67 5.14 -6.75 -5.91
N ALA A 68 5.54 -6.39 -4.70
CA ALA A 68 5.25 -7.15 -3.49
C ALA A 68 3.73 -7.26 -3.27
N LEU A 69 2.98 -6.16 -3.41
CA LEU A 69 1.51 -6.20 -3.34
C LEU A 69 0.91 -7.19 -4.35
N ARG A 70 1.45 -7.22 -5.58
CA ARG A 70 0.97 -8.12 -6.65
C ARG A 70 1.30 -9.59 -6.42
N HIS A 71 2.49 -9.90 -5.88
CA HIS A 71 2.97 -11.29 -5.78
C HIS A 71 2.79 -11.92 -4.40
N LEU A 72 2.84 -11.12 -3.33
CA LEU A 72 2.72 -11.59 -1.94
C LEU A 72 1.30 -11.35 -1.37
N GLY A 73 0.55 -10.42 -1.97
CA GLY A 73 -0.74 -9.95 -1.46
C GLY A 73 -0.59 -8.84 -0.42
N ALA A 74 -1.65 -8.05 -0.23
CA ALA A 74 -1.65 -6.85 0.61
C ALA A 74 -1.27 -7.14 2.07
N ALA A 75 -1.83 -8.18 2.68
CA ALA A 75 -1.60 -8.55 4.07
C ALA A 75 -0.11 -8.84 4.36
N ARG A 76 0.52 -9.73 3.58
CA ARG A 76 1.93 -10.09 3.75
C ARG A 76 2.88 -8.93 3.43
N THR A 77 2.57 -8.17 2.39
CA THR A 77 3.38 -6.99 2.02
C THR A 77 3.34 -5.93 3.12
N GLY A 78 2.16 -5.65 3.69
CA GLY A 78 2.00 -4.73 4.81
C GLY A 78 2.78 -5.19 6.04
N ALA A 79 2.71 -6.48 6.38
CA ALA A 79 3.47 -7.05 7.50
C ALA A 79 5.00 -6.93 7.32
N TYR A 80 5.52 -7.09 6.10
CA TYR A 80 6.95 -6.85 5.84
C TYR A 80 7.29 -5.36 5.87
N PHE A 81 6.44 -4.52 5.27
CA PHE A 81 6.70 -3.08 5.21
C PHE A 81 6.65 -2.41 6.60
N SER A 82 5.85 -2.92 7.53
CA SER A 82 5.81 -2.43 8.92
C SER A 82 7.12 -2.63 9.69
N THR A 83 8.04 -3.48 9.20
CA THR A 83 9.37 -3.65 9.78
C THR A 83 10.35 -2.54 9.37
N ALA A 84 10.06 -1.78 8.30
CA ALA A 84 10.96 -0.79 7.74
C ALA A 84 11.43 0.29 8.73
N PRO A 85 10.59 0.85 9.64
CA PRO A 85 11.04 1.81 10.64
C PRO A 85 12.11 1.26 11.58
N PHE A 86 12.02 -0.01 11.97
CA PHE A 86 12.98 -0.66 12.86
C PHE A 86 14.31 -0.93 12.14
N VAL A 87 14.25 -1.37 10.88
CA VAL A 87 15.43 -1.55 10.05
C VAL A 87 16.14 -0.21 9.81
N GLY A 88 15.37 0.84 9.50
CA GLY A 88 15.90 2.20 9.34
C GLY A 88 16.55 2.72 10.62
N ALA A 89 15.92 2.51 11.78
CA ALA A 89 16.50 2.86 13.08
C ALA A 89 17.81 2.09 13.34
N ALA A 90 17.83 0.77 13.13
CA ALA A 90 19.03 -0.04 13.32
C ALA A 90 20.19 0.40 12.41
N LEU A 91 19.92 0.64 11.12
CA LEU A 91 20.91 1.15 10.17
C LEU A 91 21.41 2.54 10.57
N SER A 92 20.52 3.42 11.05
CA SER A 92 20.89 4.74 11.54
C SER A 92 21.89 4.66 12.68
N LEU A 93 21.65 3.79 13.67
CA LEU A 93 22.57 3.58 14.80
C LEU A 93 23.93 3.05 14.34
N LEU A 94 23.94 2.11 13.40
CA LEU A 94 25.17 1.52 12.86
C LEU A 94 25.99 2.53 12.04
N ILE A 95 25.33 3.33 11.20
CA ILE A 95 26.02 4.25 10.27
C ILE A 95 26.45 5.54 10.97
N LEU A 96 25.57 6.14 11.77
CA LEU A 96 25.83 7.43 12.42
C LEU A 96 26.63 7.28 13.72
N SER A 97 26.68 6.08 14.30
CA SER A 97 27.42 5.79 15.55
C SER A 97 27.02 6.70 16.73
N GLU A 98 25.78 7.18 16.74
CA GLU A 98 25.24 8.02 17.81
C GLU A 98 24.73 7.14 18.96
N SER A 99 24.90 7.62 20.19
CA SER A 99 24.36 7.00 21.41
C SER A 99 22.95 7.55 21.69
N PRO A 100 21.88 6.76 21.48
CA PRO A 100 20.53 7.28 21.64
C PRO A 100 20.23 7.53 23.11
N GLU A 101 19.54 8.63 23.38
CA GLU A 101 19.01 8.91 24.70
C GLU A 101 17.93 7.90 25.10
N ILE A 102 17.62 7.83 26.40
CA ILE A 102 16.60 6.89 26.90
C ILE A 102 15.22 7.10 26.25
N GLY A 103 14.90 8.33 25.84
CA GLY A 103 13.66 8.67 25.13
C GLY A 103 13.50 7.93 23.79
N PHE A 104 14.61 7.69 23.08
CA PHE A 104 14.60 6.92 21.84
C PHE A 104 14.14 5.48 22.07
N TRP A 105 14.64 4.85 23.13
CA TRP A 105 14.27 3.47 23.49
C TRP A 105 12.82 3.37 23.94
N ILE A 106 12.33 4.35 24.71
CA ILE A 106 10.91 4.43 25.10
C ILE A 106 10.02 4.58 23.87
N ALA A 107 10.35 5.51 22.96
CA ALA A 107 9.60 5.70 21.72
C ALA A 107 9.62 4.45 20.83
N GLY A 108 10.77 3.80 20.70
CA GLY A 108 10.92 2.54 19.96
C GLY A 108 10.05 1.42 20.54
N ALA A 109 10.01 1.28 21.87
CA ALA A 109 9.16 0.30 22.54
C ALA A 109 7.66 0.60 22.33
N LEU A 110 7.25 1.86 22.41
CA LEU A 110 5.86 2.27 22.15
C LEU A 110 5.45 2.03 20.68
N MET A 111 6.33 2.31 19.72
CA MET A 111 6.08 1.97 18.32
C MET A 111 5.95 0.45 18.11
N ALA A 112 6.85 -0.34 18.71
CA ALA A 112 6.78 -1.80 18.63
C ALA A 112 5.47 -2.34 19.23
N LEU A 113 5.04 -1.80 20.37
CA LEU A 113 3.76 -2.13 20.98
C LEU A 113 2.58 -1.74 20.07
N GLY A 114 2.60 -0.56 19.46
CA GLY A 114 1.57 -0.11 18.52
C GLY A 114 1.46 -1.02 17.29
N VAL A 115 2.60 -1.41 16.70
CA VAL A 115 2.63 -2.36 15.58
C VAL A 115 2.13 -3.73 16.02
N TRP A 116 2.53 -4.21 17.20
CA TRP A 116 2.05 -5.47 17.75
C TRP A 116 0.53 -5.46 17.94
N LEU A 117 -0.01 -4.43 18.58
CA LEU A 117 -1.45 -4.27 18.77
C LEU A 117 -2.19 -4.27 17.43
N HIS A 118 -1.71 -3.50 16.44
CA HIS A 118 -2.34 -3.40 15.13
C HIS A 118 -2.29 -4.70 14.31
N VAL A 119 -1.21 -5.48 14.43
CA VAL A 119 -1.09 -6.79 13.75
C VAL A 119 -1.84 -7.88 14.51
N SER A 120 -1.96 -7.77 15.83
CA SER A 120 -2.72 -8.71 16.67
C SER A 120 -4.24 -8.44 16.66
N GLU A 121 -4.65 -7.32 16.10
CA GLU A 121 -6.04 -6.94 15.93
C GLU A 121 -6.70 -7.96 15.01
N ASN A 122 -7.60 -8.78 15.56
CA ASN A 122 -8.38 -9.72 14.79
C ASN A 122 -9.80 -9.17 14.69
N HIS A 123 -10.08 -8.45 13.61
CA HIS A 123 -11.41 -7.91 13.33
C HIS A 123 -12.14 -8.82 12.36
N ASP A 124 -12.91 -9.74 12.93
CA ASP A 124 -13.95 -10.50 12.24
C ASP A 124 -15.30 -9.91 12.63
N HIS A 125 -16.07 -9.46 11.65
CA HIS A 125 -17.46 -9.07 11.87
C HIS A 125 -18.32 -9.58 10.73
N GLU A 126 -19.53 -10.04 11.09
CA GLU A 126 -20.56 -10.27 10.10
C GLU A 126 -20.84 -8.97 9.36
N HIS A 127 -20.75 -9.02 8.05
CA HIS A 127 -21.19 -7.97 7.17
C HIS A 127 -22.03 -8.57 6.04
N ASP A 128 -22.97 -7.77 5.56
CA ASP A 128 -23.81 -8.09 4.41
C ASP A 128 -23.12 -7.53 3.16
N HIS A 129 -22.82 -8.40 2.19
CA HIS A 129 -22.49 -7.94 0.84
C HIS A 129 -23.77 -7.71 0.07
N GLU A 130 -23.91 -6.51 -0.51
CA GLU A 130 -24.90 -6.30 -1.55
C GLU A 130 -24.49 -7.01 -2.84
N ALA A 131 -25.46 -7.29 -3.71
CA ALA A 131 -25.17 -7.96 -4.98
C ALA A 131 -24.16 -7.15 -5.82
N LEU A 132 -23.01 -7.76 -6.12
CA LEU A 132 -21.93 -7.12 -6.87
C LEU A 132 -21.60 -7.94 -8.12
N LYS A 133 -21.55 -7.26 -9.27
CA LYS A 133 -21.17 -7.84 -10.55
C LYS A 133 -19.74 -7.43 -10.89
N HIS A 134 -18.82 -8.38 -11.01
CA HIS A 134 -17.40 -8.12 -11.28
C HIS A 134 -16.74 -9.25 -12.08
N VAL A 135 -15.43 -9.10 -12.32
CA VAL A 135 -14.59 -10.07 -13.03
C VAL A 135 -13.34 -10.31 -12.19
N HIS A 136 -13.15 -11.54 -11.73
CA HIS A 136 -11.90 -11.99 -11.15
C HIS A 136 -11.74 -13.50 -11.31
N LEU A 137 -10.53 -13.98 -11.06
CA LEU A 137 -10.19 -15.40 -11.05
C LEU A 137 -10.82 -16.08 -9.82
N HIS A 138 -11.65 -17.09 -10.02
CA HIS A 138 -12.35 -17.80 -8.94
C HIS A 138 -12.45 -19.31 -9.19
N ILE A 139 -12.87 -20.02 -8.13
CA ILE A 139 -13.32 -21.42 -8.12
C ILE A 139 -14.77 -21.42 -7.62
N HIS A 140 -15.56 -22.45 -7.89
CA HIS A 140 -16.92 -22.52 -7.37
C HIS A 140 -16.95 -22.98 -5.90
N ASP A 141 -16.74 -22.04 -4.99
CA ASP A 141 -16.96 -22.18 -3.54
C ASP A 141 -18.33 -21.63 -3.12
N ASP A 142 -18.59 -21.50 -1.82
CA ASP A 142 -19.86 -20.97 -1.29
C ASP A 142 -20.17 -19.54 -1.78
N HIS A 143 -19.15 -18.77 -2.17
CA HIS A 143 -19.28 -17.40 -2.67
C HIS A 143 -19.53 -17.32 -4.17
N HIS A 144 -19.10 -18.34 -4.92
CA HIS A 144 -19.08 -18.35 -6.38
C HIS A 144 -19.98 -19.44 -6.94
N GLN A 145 -21.26 -19.43 -6.52
CA GLN A 145 -22.29 -20.31 -7.06
C GLN A 145 -23.03 -19.63 -8.21
N HIS A 146 -22.57 -19.79 -9.45
CA HIS A 146 -23.25 -19.29 -10.65
C HIS A 146 -23.25 -20.31 -11.78
N ALA A 147 -24.21 -20.16 -12.68
CA ALA A 147 -24.23 -20.89 -13.94
C ALA A 147 -23.40 -20.15 -15.01
N HIS A 148 -22.78 -20.92 -15.89
CA HIS A 148 -22.08 -20.39 -17.07
C HIS A 148 -23.07 -20.23 -18.21
N ASP A 149 -23.17 -19.03 -18.78
CA ASP A 149 -23.98 -18.75 -19.97
C ASP A 149 -23.25 -19.04 -21.28
N PHE A 150 -21.98 -19.46 -21.20
CA PHE A 150 -21.15 -19.95 -22.29
C PHE A 150 -20.74 -21.42 -22.08
N GLY A 151 -20.24 -22.06 -23.14
CA GLY A 151 -19.72 -23.42 -23.08
C GLY A 151 -18.45 -23.52 -22.24
N TRP A 152 -18.62 -23.69 -20.93
CA TRP A 152 -17.53 -23.89 -19.98
C TRP A 152 -17.11 -25.37 -19.92
N ASP A 153 -15.81 -25.61 -19.88
CA ASP A 153 -15.20 -26.95 -19.93
C ASP A 153 -15.00 -27.59 -18.54
N GLY A 154 -15.46 -26.94 -17.47
CA GLY A 154 -15.30 -27.41 -16.09
C GLY A 154 -13.93 -27.11 -15.48
N SER A 155 -13.05 -26.37 -16.18
CA SER A 155 -11.73 -26.04 -15.65
C SER A 155 -11.77 -24.95 -14.57
N GLU A 156 -11.05 -25.20 -13.48
CA GLU A 156 -10.87 -24.27 -12.36
C GLU A 156 -9.39 -24.09 -12.02
N PRO A 157 -8.93 -22.89 -11.61
CA PRO A 157 -9.71 -21.65 -11.50
C PRO A 157 -9.92 -20.95 -12.87
N HIS A 158 -10.97 -20.14 -12.98
CA HIS A 158 -11.35 -19.43 -14.21
C HIS A 158 -11.82 -17.99 -13.95
N SER A 159 -11.92 -17.15 -14.99
CA SER A 159 -12.25 -15.72 -14.88
C SER A 159 -13.18 -15.26 -16.00
N HIS A 160 -14.26 -14.60 -15.60
CA HIS A 160 -15.31 -14.06 -16.46
C HIS A 160 -16.24 -13.18 -15.61
N GLN A 161 -17.18 -12.51 -16.26
CA GLN A 161 -18.13 -11.65 -15.57
C GLN A 161 -19.19 -12.49 -14.86
N HIS A 162 -19.22 -12.39 -13.53
CA HIS A 162 -20.19 -13.08 -12.69
C HIS A 162 -20.78 -12.12 -11.65
N THR A 163 -21.87 -12.53 -11.02
CA THR A 163 -22.57 -11.76 -9.98
C THR A 163 -22.53 -12.56 -8.69
N HIS A 164 -22.13 -11.92 -7.59
CA HIS A 164 -22.35 -12.46 -6.25
C HIS A 164 -23.74 -12.06 -5.78
N GLU A 165 -24.53 -13.04 -5.33
CA GLU A 165 -25.80 -12.77 -4.65
C GLU A 165 -25.54 -12.25 -3.22
N PRO A 166 -26.51 -11.54 -2.61
CA PRO A 166 -26.33 -11.03 -1.25
C PRO A 166 -26.03 -12.15 -0.26
N ILE A 167 -24.87 -12.08 0.39
CA ILE A 167 -24.43 -13.07 1.37
C ILE A 167 -24.03 -12.37 2.67
N LYS A 168 -24.47 -12.95 3.78
CA LYS A 168 -24.02 -12.58 5.10
C LYS A 168 -22.89 -13.52 5.51
N HIS A 169 -21.71 -12.99 5.72
CA HIS A 169 -20.58 -13.78 6.20
C HIS A 169 -19.59 -12.93 7.01
N SER A 170 -18.71 -13.62 7.72
CA SER A 170 -17.60 -13.01 8.45
C SER A 170 -16.29 -13.45 7.80
N HIS A 171 -15.44 -12.49 7.51
CA HIS A 171 -14.04 -12.74 7.21
C HIS A 171 -13.18 -11.57 7.71
N PRO A 172 -11.87 -11.79 7.91
CA PRO A 172 -10.94 -10.72 8.27
C PRO A 172 -11.02 -9.56 7.28
N HIS A 173 -11.26 -8.36 7.79
CA HIS A 173 -11.30 -7.14 6.98
C HIS A 173 -9.88 -6.69 6.61
N TYR A 174 -9.62 -6.49 5.32
CA TYR A 174 -8.46 -5.74 4.85
C TYR A 174 -8.93 -4.50 4.10
N PRO A 175 -8.18 -3.38 4.13
CA PRO A 175 -8.54 -2.17 3.39
C PRO A 175 -8.41 -2.44 1.89
N ASP A 176 -9.49 -2.90 1.28
CA ASP A 176 -9.67 -3.09 -0.16
C ASP A 176 -10.41 -1.87 -0.74
N LEU A 177 -10.03 -1.47 -1.94
CA LEU A 177 -10.70 -0.42 -2.72
C LEU A 177 -12.13 -0.79 -3.11
N HIS A 178 -12.44 -2.08 -3.19
CA HIS A 178 -13.73 -2.64 -3.64
C HIS A 178 -14.67 -2.99 -2.49
N HIS A 179 -14.19 -3.05 -1.25
CA HIS A 179 -15.00 -3.36 -0.07
C HIS A 179 -15.30 -2.09 0.73
N ARG A 180 -16.35 -1.37 0.33
CA ARG A 180 -16.90 -0.24 1.12
C ARG A 180 -18.15 -0.72 1.84
N HIS A 181 -18.03 -0.97 3.14
CA HIS A 181 -19.18 -1.27 3.98
C HIS A 181 -19.55 -0.03 4.81
N GLY A 182 -20.85 0.22 4.96
CA GLY A 182 -21.34 1.11 6.01
C GLY A 182 -21.23 0.36 7.35
N HIS A 183 -20.42 0.85 8.27
CA HIS A 183 -20.45 0.34 9.63
C HIS A 183 -21.66 0.96 10.35
N SER A 184 -22.58 0.11 10.83
CA SER A 184 -23.67 0.49 11.74
C SER A 184 -23.24 0.33 13.19
#